data_AF-A0A3S0UZ58-F1
#
_entry.id   AF-A0A3S0UZ58-F1
#
_cell.length_a   1.000
_cell.length_b   1.000
_cell.length_c   1.000
_cell.angle_alpha   90.00
_cell.angle_beta   90.00
_cell.angle_gamma   90.00
#
_symmetry.space_group_name_H-M   'P 1'
#
loop_
_entity.id
_entity.type
_entity.pdbx_description
1 polymer ?
#
loop_
_entity_poly.entity_id
_entity_poly.type
_entity_poly.pdbx_seq_one_letter_code
_entity_poly.pdbx_strand_id
1 'polypeptide(L)'
;MKKYFTNLVIIMALSILFIGCSNEENEIKVETLDSSKDAKRIADIINSGTEGIPFPEGSKVFKKSEDNFEIRLPKDFYFLISELDSNGNSGHRAIAEISDVSVTCSFTKGSGCSPVKAQGEYYCVMNSGCTTCTMSTARIGTKQNIKILGIIDYNMGVSFVSESKSLLTSSKNKIISKSISEHFLNKTEVKKALLEFYSVIYDKNIPSFITENKNPPAGYSFSKVNLFGNEIMVPVKSNSFSTELGISEIDDAAVTCSCSSGSGCVKKSFMGAKYCDAGSCTKCTLND
;
A
#
# COMPACT_ATOMS: atom_id res chain seq x y z
N MET A 1 -41.60 -50.93 21.87
CA MET A 1 -41.55 -49.45 21.74
C MET A 1 -40.36 -48.76 22.43
N LYS A 2 -39.57 -49.42 23.31
CA LYS A 2 -38.42 -48.76 23.99
C LYS A 2 -37.07 -48.79 23.25
N LYS A 3 -36.90 -49.62 22.21
CA LYS A 3 -35.60 -49.78 21.50
C LYS A 3 -35.38 -48.84 20.31
N TYR A 4 -36.44 -48.22 19.77
CA TYR A 4 -36.32 -47.29 18.64
C TYR A 4 -36.09 -45.83 19.07
N PHE A 5 -36.40 -45.49 20.32
CA PHE A 5 -36.20 -44.14 20.86
C PHE A 5 -34.73 -43.85 21.21
N THR A 6 -33.93 -44.86 21.52
CA THR A 6 -32.53 -44.68 21.92
C THR A 6 -31.60 -44.43 20.72
N ASN A 7 -31.93 -44.98 19.54
CA ASN A 7 -31.14 -44.77 18.32
C ASN A 7 -31.42 -43.44 17.62
N LEU A 8 -32.55 -42.78 17.89
CA LEU A 8 -32.87 -41.48 17.29
C LEU A 8 -32.15 -40.32 17.99
N VAL A 9 -31.81 -40.47 19.29
CA VAL A 9 -31.09 -39.45 20.07
C VAL A 9 -29.59 -39.43 19.73
N ILE A 10 -29.02 -40.55 19.30
CA ILE A 10 -27.59 -40.64 18.94
C ILE A 10 -27.31 -40.03 17.56
N ILE A 11 -28.27 -40.07 16.63
CA ILE A 11 -28.11 -39.43 15.31
C ILE A 11 -28.26 -37.91 15.40
N MET A 12 -29.04 -37.40 16.36
CA MET A 12 -29.23 -35.95 16.56
C MET A 12 -28.06 -35.29 17.30
N ALA A 13 -27.19 -36.07 17.95
CA ALA A 13 -25.99 -35.57 18.64
C ALA A 13 -24.74 -35.47 17.73
N LEU A 14 -24.73 -36.11 16.55
CA LEU A 14 -23.60 -36.05 15.62
C LEU A 14 -23.70 -34.94 14.56
N SER A 15 -24.84 -34.24 14.46
CA SER A 15 -25.06 -33.15 13.50
C SER A 15 -24.64 -31.75 13.99
N ILE A 16 -24.09 -31.62 15.20
CA ILE A 16 -23.70 -30.31 15.80
C ILE A 16 -22.19 -30.01 15.63
N LEU A 17 -21.38 -30.92 15.07
CA LEU A 17 -19.92 -30.73 14.94
C LEU A 17 -19.44 -30.18 13.59
N PHE A 18 -20.34 -29.69 12.74
CA PHE A 18 -19.97 -28.89 11.55
C PHE A 18 -20.35 -27.42 11.71
N ILE A 19 -20.23 -26.86 12.91
CA ILE A 19 -19.93 -25.43 13.02
C ILE A 19 -18.48 -25.30 12.56
N GLY A 20 -18.31 -25.05 11.26
CA GLY A 20 -17.02 -24.65 10.73
C GLY A 20 -16.53 -23.48 11.56
N CYS A 21 -15.30 -23.57 12.07
CA CYS A 21 -14.60 -22.44 12.67
C CYS A 21 -14.43 -21.36 11.60
N SER A 22 -15.45 -20.51 11.41
CA SER A 22 -15.24 -19.20 10.83
C SER A 22 -14.36 -18.45 11.82
N ASN A 23 -13.10 -18.20 11.47
CA ASN A 23 -12.17 -17.31 12.19
C ASN A 23 -12.66 -15.84 12.21
N GLU A 24 -13.97 -15.59 12.16
CA GLU A 24 -14.63 -14.29 12.14
C GLU A 24 -14.81 -13.68 13.54
N GLU A 25 -14.54 -14.44 14.62
CA GLU A 25 -14.92 -14.04 15.98
C GLU A 25 -14.20 -12.79 16.54
N ASN A 26 -13.23 -12.20 15.84
CA ASN A 26 -12.50 -11.02 16.32
C ASN A 26 -12.27 -9.91 15.28
N GLU A 27 -13.07 -9.85 14.21
CA GLU A 27 -13.01 -8.68 13.30
C GLU A 27 -13.43 -7.40 14.06
N ILE A 28 -12.61 -6.35 13.98
CA ILE A 28 -12.90 -5.05 14.59
C ILE A 28 -13.05 -3.96 13.52
N LYS A 29 -13.93 -3.00 13.79
CA LYS A 29 -14.01 -1.77 12.99
C LYS A 29 -12.95 -0.78 13.48
N VAL A 30 -12.07 -0.38 12.58
CA VAL A 30 -11.06 0.65 12.84
C VAL A 30 -11.69 2.02 12.65
N GLU A 31 -11.52 2.92 13.62
CA GLU A 31 -11.96 4.31 13.52
C GLU A 31 -11.31 4.98 12.30
N THR A 32 -12.10 5.62 11.44
CA THR A 32 -11.57 6.43 10.33
C THR A 32 -11.59 7.90 10.73
N LEU A 33 -10.41 8.53 10.74
CA LEU A 33 -10.26 9.94 11.04
C LEU A 33 -10.73 10.79 9.86
N ASP A 34 -11.61 11.75 10.14
CA ASP A 34 -12.15 12.67 9.15
C ASP A 34 -11.33 13.96 9.12
N SER A 35 -10.87 14.40 7.95
CA SER A 35 -10.01 15.58 7.85
C SER A 35 -10.65 16.88 8.34
N SER A 36 -11.98 16.98 8.35
CA SER A 36 -12.71 18.15 8.85
C SER A 36 -12.92 18.14 10.35
N LYS A 37 -12.99 16.95 10.98
CA LYS A 37 -13.28 16.79 12.43
C LYS A 37 -12.04 16.46 13.26
N ASP A 38 -11.09 15.73 12.68
CA ASP A 38 -9.92 15.16 13.35
C ASP A 38 -8.60 15.82 12.90
N ALA A 39 -8.67 17.03 12.34
CA ALA A 39 -7.52 17.74 11.76
C ALA A 39 -6.28 17.76 12.69
N LYS A 40 -6.48 17.95 14.00
CA LYS A 40 -5.40 17.94 15.00
C LYS A 40 -4.75 16.55 15.11
N ARG A 41 -5.55 15.48 15.24
CA ARG A 41 -5.03 14.11 15.35
C ARG A 41 -4.28 13.70 14.09
N ILE A 42 -4.78 14.08 12.92
CA ILE A 42 -4.11 13.85 11.63
C ILE A 42 -2.79 14.63 11.56
N ALA A 43 -2.78 15.89 11.98
CA ALA A 43 -1.54 16.68 12.06
C ALA A 43 -0.53 16.05 13.02
N ASP A 44 -0.98 15.54 14.17
CA ASP A 44 -0.12 14.86 15.15
C ASP A 44 0.49 13.57 14.57
N ILE A 45 -0.27 12.78 13.79
CA ILE A 45 0.25 11.62 13.04
C ILE A 45 1.36 12.06 12.09
N ILE A 46 1.09 13.07 11.26
CA ILE A 46 2.04 13.59 10.27
C ILE A 46 3.31 14.10 10.97
N ASN A 47 3.15 14.87 12.04
CA ASN A 47 4.25 15.45 12.81
C ASN A 47 5.06 14.39 13.58
N SER A 48 4.47 13.25 13.92
CA SER A 48 5.19 12.15 14.56
C SER A 48 6.21 11.49 13.63
N GLY A 49 6.04 11.63 12.31
CA GLY A 49 6.86 10.97 11.31
C GLY A 49 6.68 9.44 11.24
N THR A 50 5.66 8.90 11.93
CA THR A 50 5.31 7.47 11.90
C THR A 50 4.86 7.08 10.50
N GLU A 51 5.47 6.04 9.93
CA GLU A 51 5.06 5.46 8.66
C GLU A 51 3.76 4.68 8.86
N GLY A 52 2.73 5.01 8.07
CA GLY A 52 1.46 4.30 8.06
C GLY A 52 1.56 2.98 7.27
N ILE A 53 0.70 2.03 7.60
CA ILE A 53 0.56 0.80 6.80
C ILE A 53 -0.49 1.05 5.72
N PRO A 54 -0.21 0.85 4.42
CA PRO A 54 -1.22 0.96 3.37
C PRO A 54 -2.48 0.13 3.71
N PHE A 55 -3.65 0.78 3.69
CA PHE A 55 -4.92 0.19 4.13
C PHE A 55 -6.04 0.46 3.11
N PRO A 56 -6.01 -0.24 1.95
CA PRO A 56 -6.99 -0.04 0.89
C PRO A 56 -8.40 -0.42 1.32
N GLU A 57 -9.39 0.08 0.59
CA GLU A 57 -10.80 -0.26 0.79
C GLU A 57 -11.02 -1.78 0.73
N GLY A 58 -11.83 -2.32 1.63
CA GLY A 58 -12.05 -3.76 1.77
C GLY A 58 -11.05 -4.49 2.67
N SER A 59 -9.97 -3.83 3.12
CA SER A 59 -9.07 -4.39 4.14
C SER A 59 -9.81 -4.59 5.47
N LYS A 60 -9.43 -5.65 6.19
CA LYS A 60 -10.04 -6.06 7.46
C LYS A 60 -9.00 -6.12 8.57
N VAL A 61 -9.43 -5.85 9.81
CA VAL A 61 -8.57 -5.95 10.99
C VAL A 61 -9.18 -6.91 11.99
N PHE A 62 -8.36 -7.81 12.52
CA PHE A 62 -8.76 -8.78 13.54
C PHE A 62 -7.94 -8.56 14.81
N LYS A 63 -8.61 -8.36 15.95
CA LYS A 63 -7.94 -8.24 17.24
C LYS A 63 -7.48 -9.62 17.72
N LYS A 64 -6.20 -9.80 18.02
CA LYS A 64 -5.63 -11.07 18.54
C LYS A 64 -5.36 -11.00 20.03
N SER A 65 -4.98 -9.82 20.51
CA SER A 65 -4.87 -9.48 21.92
C SER A 65 -5.09 -7.97 22.08
N GLU A 66 -4.95 -7.42 23.28
CA GLU A 66 -5.12 -5.98 23.52
C GLU A 66 -4.29 -5.10 22.59
N ASP A 67 -3.03 -5.48 22.36
CA ASP A 67 -2.06 -4.68 21.61
C ASP A 67 -1.68 -5.29 20.24
N ASN A 68 -2.20 -6.47 19.91
CA ASN A 68 -1.86 -7.19 18.68
C ASN A 68 -3.07 -7.33 17.75
N PHE A 69 -2.86 -6.96 16.49
CA PHE A 69 -3.86 -6.94 15.44
C PHE A 69 -3.35 -7.71 14.22
N GLU A 70 -4.26 -8.27 13.44
CA GLU A 70 -3.99 -8.86 12.14
C GLU A 70 -4.67 -8.00 11.07
N ILE A 71 -3.90 -7.45 10.14
CA ILE A 71 -4.45 -6.78 8.95
C ILE A 71 -4.49 -7.80 7.82
N ARG A 72 -5.67 -7.97 7.21
CA ARG A 72 -5.84 -8.74 5.98
C ARG A 72 -6.25 -7.80 4.85
N LEU A 73 -5.52 -7.88 3.75
CA LEU A 73 -5.86 -7.17 2.52
C LEU A 73 -7.02 -7.86 1.80
N PRO A 74 -7.78 -7.13 0.99
CA PRO A 74 -8.77 -7.72 0.10
C PRO A 74 -8.09 -8.61 -0.96
N LYS A 75 -8.91 -9.39 -1.67
CA LYS A 75 -8.42 -10.28 -2.73
C LYS A 75 -7.66 -9.50 -3.80
N ASP A 76 -6.56 -10.07 -4.29
CA ASP A 76 -5.67 -9.54 -5.33
C ASP A 76 -4.84 -8.31 -4.91
N PHE A 77 -4.82 -8.01 -3.60
CA PHE A 77 -3.92 -7.05 -2.99
C PHE A 77 -2.83 -7.74 -2.17
N TYR A 78 -1.62 -7.21 -2.27
CA TYR A 78 -0.45 -7.77 -1.59
C TYR A 78 0.42 -6.66 -1.00
N PHE A 79 0.90 -6.86 0.22
CA PHE A 79 2.04 -6.11 0.74
C PHE A 79 3.30 -6.66 0.09
N LEU A 80 4.15 -5.76 -0.41
CA LEU A 80 5.53 -6.09 -0.71
C LEU A 80 6.36 -5.86 0.54
N ILE A 81 7.05 -6.89 1.03
CA ILE A 81 7.73 -6.83 2.32
C ILE A 81 9.20 -7.22 2.22
N SER A 82 10.02 -6.75 3.16
CA SER A 82 11.35 -7.27 3.46
C SER A 82 11.38 -7.78 4.88
N GLU A 83 12.01 -8.92 5.11
CA GLU A 83 12.28 -9.39 6.48
C GLU A 83 13.41 -8.54 7.11
N LEU A 84 13.25 -8.20 8.39
CA LEU A 84 14.24 -7.46 9.17
C LEU A 84 15.15 -8.42 9.93
N ASP A 85 16.44 -8.09 10.07
CA ASP A 85 17.31 -8.82 10.97
C ASP A 85 17.04 -8.46 12.45
N SER A 86 17.76 -9.12 13.37
CA SER A 86 17.66 -8.87 14.81
C SER A 86 17.99 -7.44 15.24
N ASN A 87 18.69 -6.69 14.38
CA ASN A 87 19.08 -5.30 14.61
C ASN A 87 18.10 -4.32 13.93
N GLY A 88 17.00 -4.81 13.35
CA GLY A 88 16.01 -4.01 12.65
C GLY A 88 16.43 -3.58 11.23
N ASN A 89 17.51 -4.13 10.69
CA ASN A 89 17.97 -3.77 9.36
C ASN A 89 17.29 -4.64 8.29
N SER A 90 16.86 -4.00 7.20
CA SER A 90 16.24 -4.64 6.04
C SER A 90 17.28 -5.23 5.08
N GLY A 91 18.30 -5.92 5.60
CA GLY A 91 19.46 -6.37 4.83
C GLY A 91 19.12 -7.45 3.80
N HIS A 92 18.47 -7.09 2.69
CA HIS A 92 18.17 -7.88 1.48
C HIS A 92 17.67 -9.32 1.71
N ARG A 93 17.07 -9.61 2.87
CA ARG A 93 16.54 -10.93 3.21
C ARG A 93 15.11 -11.03 2.70
N ALA A 94 14.92 -11.95 1.76
CA ALA A 94 13.65 -12.43 1.19
C ALA A 94 12.57 -11.36 1.03
N ILE A 95 12.52 -10.74 -0.16
CA ILE A 95 11.37 -9.95 -0.54
C ILE A 95 10.22 -10.90 -0.86
N ALA A 96 9.06 -10.64 -0.27
CA ALA A 96 7.89 -11.48 -0.42
C ALA A 96 6.63 -10.64 -0.63
N GLU A 97 5.66 -11.26 -1.30
CA GLU A 97 4.29 -10.78 -1.36
C GLU A 97 3.45 -11.54 -0.35
N ILE A 98 2.76 -10.81 0.52
CA ILE A 98 1.86 -11.38 1.52
C ILE A 98 0.55 -10.60 1.53
N SER A 99 -0.56 -11.29 1.78
CA SER A 99 -1.90 -10.66 1.86
C SER A 99 -2.29 -10.27 3.28
N ASP A 100 -1.47 -10.62 4.27
CA ASP A 100 -1.74 -10.38 5.68
C ASP A 100 -0.46 -10.03 6.46
N VAL A 101 -0.62 -9.23 7.51
CA VAL A 101 0.46 -8.85 8.45
C VAL A 101 -0.06 -8.79 9.88
N SER A 102 0.82 -9.13 10.84
CA SER A 102 0.57 -8.85 12.25
C SER A 102 1.11 -7.46 12.58
N VAL A 103 0.32 -6.68 13.30
CA VAL A 103 0.66 -5.34 13.76
C VAL A 103 0.59 -5.31 15.27
N THR A 104 1.63 -4.78 15.92
CA THR A 104 1.64 -4.58 17.36
C THR A 104 1.70 -3.08 17.65
N CYS A 105 0.73 -2.58 18.42
CA CYS A 105 0.69 -1.21 18.91
C CYS A 105 1.23 -1.17 20.34
N SER A 106 2.44 -0.65 20.57
CA SER A 106 3.07 -0.64 21.90
C SER A 106 3.07 0.75 22.53
N PHE A 107 2.96 0.83 23.85
CA PHE A 107 3.08 2.07 24.63
C PHE A 107 4.09 1.94 25.77
N THR A 108 4.75 3.06 26.13
CA THR A 108 5.76 3.07 27.19
C THR A 108 5.18 3.22 28.60
N LYS A 109 4.06 3.94 28.77
CA LYS A 109 3.33 4.10 30.04
C LYS A 109 1.84 4.34 29.80
N GLY A 110 0.99 3.80 30.68
CA GLY A 110 -0.46 4.00 30.69
C GLY A 110 -1.25 2.85 30.07
N SER A 111 -2.37 3.16 29.44
CA SER A 111 -3.17 2.29 28.56
C SER A 111 -3.70 3.18 27.45
N GLY A 112 -3.53 2.83 26.17
CA GLY A 112 -4.20 3.59 25.10
C GLY A 112 -3.40 3.87 23.85
N CYS A 113 -2.75 2.88 23.24
CA CYS A 113 -2.60 2.94 21.79
C CYS A 113 -3.89 2.41 21.17
N SER A 114 -4.43 3.12 20.18
CA SER A 114 -5.59 2.60 19.44
C SER A 114 -5.37 2.63 17.95
N PRO A 115 -5.87 1.62 17.23
CA PRO A 115 -5.77 1.58 15.80
C PRO A 115 -6.73 2.60 15.17
N VAL A 116 -6.23 3.36 14.21
CA VAL A 116 -7.02 4.31 13.42
C VAL A 116 -6.63 4.21 11.95
N LYS A 117 -7.57 4.60 11.09
CA LYS A 117 -7.35 4.80 9.66
C LYS A 117 -7.33 6.30 9.39
N ALA A 118 -6.30 6.77 8.70
CA ALA A 118 -6.23 8.15 8.22
C ALA A 118 -5.61 8.17 6.83
N GLN A 119 -6.21 8.91 5.89
CA GLN A 119 -5.66 9.11 4.54
C GLN A 119 -5.31 7.81 3.79
N GLY A 120 -6.08 6.74 3.99
CA GLY A 120 -5.86 5.45 3.32
C GLY A 120 -4.79 4.56 3.97
N GLU A 121 -4.23 4.98 5.11
CA GLU A 121 -3.23 4.25 5.86
C GLU A 121 -3.76 3.89 7.26
N TYR A 122 -3.24 2.80 7.82
CA TYR A 122 -3.49 2.33 9.18
C TYR A 122 -2.35 2.79 10.10
N TYR A 123 -2.73 3.23 11.30
CA TYR A 123 -1.83 3.75 12.31
C TYR A 123 -2.19 3.23 13.70
N CYS A 124 -1.20 3.20 14.59
CA CYS A 124 -1.42 3.15 16.03
C CYS A 124 -1.25 4.57 16.59
N VAL A 125 -2.31 5.15 17.17
CA VAL A 125 -2.26 6.52 17.72
C VAL A 125 -2.48 6.53 19.22
N MET A 126 -1.92 7.55 19.86
CA MET A 126 -2.09 7.78 21.29
C MET A 126 -3.53 8.18 21.63
N ASN A 127 -4.08 7.55 22.66
CA ASN A 127 -5.26 7.99 23.39
C ASN A 127 -4.87 8.57 24.75
N SER A 128 -5.85 9.14 25.46
CA SER A 128 -5.68 9.75 26.77
C SER A 128 -4.98 8.80 27.76
N GLY A 129 -3.79 9.20 28.23
CA GLY A 129 -3.00 8.45 29.21
C GLY A 129 -1.76 7.74 28.65
N CYS A 130 -1.57 7.72 27.32
CA CYS A 130 -0.38 7.18 26.66
C CYS A 130 0.63 8.29 26.35
N THR A 131 1.92 8.09 26.68
CA THR A 131 3.00 9.08 26.43
C THR A 131 3.73 8.87 25.10
N THR A 132 3.72 7.64 24.56
CA THR A 132 4.34 7.32 23.27
C THR A 132 3.66 6.08 22.73
N CYS A 133 3.24 6.12 21.46
CA CYS A 133 2.72 4.96 20.76
C CYS A 133 3.67 4.55 19.63
N THR A 134 4.04 3.29 19.56
CA THR A 134 4.87 2.74 18.49
C THR A 134 4.15 1.61 17.77
N MET A 135 4.40 1.49 16.47
CA MET A 135 3.83 0.46 15.62
C MET A 135 4.96 -0.43 15.08
N SER A 136 4.82 -1.74 15.23
CA SER A 136 5.71 -2.71 14.58
C SER A 136 4.90 -3.71 13.76
N THR A 137 5.53 -4.25 12.71
CA THR A 137 4.91 -5.24 11.83
C THR A 137 5.72 -6.53 11.80
N ALA A 138 5.01 -7.64 11.73
CA ALA A 138 5.60 -8.97 11.66
C ALA A 138 4.79 -9.88 10.73
N ARG A 139 5.47 -10.89 10.18
CA ARG A 139 4.85 -11.94 9.38
C ARG A 139 4.02 -12.87 10.27
N ILE A 140 2.80 -13.16 9.84
CA ILE A 140 1.89 -14.07 10.54
C ILE A 140 2.47 -15.49 10.54
N GLY A 141 2.32 -16.19 11.66
CA GLY A 141 2.81 -17.56 11.86
C GLY A 141 4.30 -17.66 12.21
N THR A 142 5.15 -16.73 11.77
CA THR A 142 6.60 -16.80 12.05
C THR A 142 7.09 -15.82 13.12
N LYS A 143 6.31 -14.78 13.44
CA LYS A 143 6.69 -13.65 14.32
C LYS A 143 7.95 -12.89 13.85
N GLN A 144 8.40 -13.12 12.62
CA GLN A 144 9.54 -12.42 12.04
C GLN A 144 9.16 -10.96 11.76
N ASN A 145 9.92 -10.01 12.27
CA ASN A 145 9.71 -8.58 11.98
C ASN A 145 9.94 -8.28 10.51
N ILE A 146 9.13 -7.38 9.95
CA ILE A 146 9.17 -7.00 8.54
C ILE A 146 9.15 -5.48 8.37
N LYS A 147 9.57 -5.02 7.21
CA LYS A 147 9.30 -3.68 6.69
C LYS A 147 8.37 -3.80 5.49
N ILE A 148 7.30 -3.02 5.48
CA ILE A 148 6.42 -2.89 4.32
C ILE A 148 7.09 -1.92 3.35
N LEU A 149 7.33 -2.37 2.13
CA LEU A 149 8.01 -1.62 1.06
C LEU A 149 7.02 -1.02 0.06
N GLY A 150 5.73 -1.33 0.21
CA GLY A 150 4.66 -0.86 -0.65
C GLY A 150 3.49 -1.84 -0.70
N ILE A 151 2.56 -1.56 -1.60
CA ILE A 151 1.38 -2.40 -1.86
C ILE A 151 1.26 -2.65 -3.36
N ILE A 152 0.68 -3.79 -3.72
CA ILE A 152 0.40 -4.18 -5.10
C ILE A 152 -1.09 -4.50 -5.18
N ASP A 153 -1.82 -3.74 -5.99
CA ASP A 153 -3.20 -4.04 -6.38
C ASP A 153 -3.24 -4.49 -7.83
N TYR A 154 -3.31 -5.81 -8.07
CA TYR A 154 -3.32 -6.38 -9.42
C TYR A 154 -4.58 -6.02 -10.22
N ASN A 155 -5.68 -5.65 -9.57
CA ASN A 155 -6.92 -5.27 -10.25
C ASN A 155 -6.85 -3.87 -10.88
N MET A 156 -5.93 -3.03 -10.41
CA MET A 156 -5.80 -1.66 -10.90
C MET A 156 -4.98 -1.51 -12.18
N GLY A 157 -4.09 -2.45 -12.48
CA GLY A 157 -3.22 -2.40 -13.66
C GLY A 157 -2.44 -1.08 -13.77
N VAL A 158 -2.35 -0.54 -14.99
CA VAL A 158 -1.66 0.72 -15.30
C VAL A 158 -2.62 1.70 -15.96
N SER A 159 -2.71 2.93 -15.45
CA SER A 159 -3.56 3.97 -16.03
C SER A 159 -3.07 5.36 -15.67
N PHE A 160 -3.33 6.36 -16.51
CA PHE A 160 -3.11 7.76 -16.17
C PHE A 160 -3.95 8.17 -14.95
N VAL A 161 -3.45 9.11 -14.16
CA VAL A 161 -4.23 9.73 -13.09
C VAL A 161 -4.95 10.95 -13.65
N SER A 162 -6.28 10.95 -13.63
CA SER A 162 -7.11 12.07 -14.09
C SER A 162 -8.44 12.13 -13.36
N GLU A 163 -9.02 13.32 -13.30
CA GLU A 163 -10.42 13.53 -12.91
C GLU A 163 -11.41 13.16 -14.05
N SER A 164 -10.93 13.15 -15.31
CA SER A 164 -11.70 12.70 -16.46
C SER A 164 -11.84 11.18 -16.46
N LYS A 165 -13.06 10.69 -16.72
CA LYS A 165 -13.33 9.25 -16.81
C LYS A 165 -13.07 8.74 -18.23
N SER A 166 -12.09 7.87 -18.37
CA SER A 166 -11.77 7.13 -19.59
C SER A 166 -11.27 5.72 -19.23
N LEU A 167 -11.13 4.84 -20.22
CA LEU A 167 -10.53 3.50 -20.00
C LEU A 167 -9.04 3.57 -19.65
N LEU A 168 -8.37 4.67 -19.99
CA LEU A 168 -6.94 4.87 -19.73
C LEU A 168 -6.68 5.67 -18.45
N THR A 169 -7.73 6.08 -17.73
CA THR A 169 -7.60 6.95 -16.56
C THR A 169 -8.16 6.33 -15.29
N SER A 170 -7.55 6.66 -14.17
CA SER A 170 -8.01 6.37 -12.83
C SER A 170 -8.03 7.65 -12.00
N SER A 171 -8.94 7.71 -11.03
CA SER A 171 -9.00 8.81 -10.08
C SER A 171 -7.80 8.76 -9.14
N LYS A 172 -7.28 9.93 -8.77
CA LYS A 172 -6.20 10.09 -7.78
C LYS A 172 -6.51 9.42 -6.44
N ASN A 173 -7.79 9.32 -6.08
CA ASN A 173 -8.23 8.66 -4.84
C ASN A 173 -7.97 7.14 -4.84
N LYS A 174 -7.63 6.55 -5.99
CA LYS A 174 -7.24 5.15 -6.07
C LYS A 174 -5.73 4.91 -5.87
N ILE A 175 -4.92 5.96 -5.82
CA ILE A 175 -3.51 5.83 -5.45
C ILE A 175 -3.43 5.47 -3.96
N ILE A 176 -2.87 4.29 -3.67
CA ILE A 176 -2.74 3.76 -2.33
C ILE A 176 -1.40 4.15 -1.72
N SER A 177 -0.32 4.10 -2.52
CA SER A 177 1.03 4.49 -2.10
C SER A 177 1.67 5.48 -3.08
N LYS A 178 2.42 6.42 -2.53
CA LYS A 178 3.18 7.43 -3.30
C LYS A 178 4.69 7.17 -3.30
N SER A 179 5.12 6.07 -2.67
CA SER A 179 6.49 5.58 -2.73
C SER A 179 6.50 4.17 -3.29
N ILE A 180 7.52 3.89 -4.10
CA ILE A 180 7.77 2.55 -4.61
C ILE A 180 9.22 2.18 -4.41
N SER A 181 9.46 0.89 -4.20
CA SER A 181 10.81 0.34 -4.19
C SER A 181 11.24 -0.06 -5.60
N GLU A 182 12.55 -0.05 -5.84
CA GLU A 182 13.14 -0.64 -7.06
C GLU A 182 12.76 -2.12 -7.22
N HIS A 183 12.52 -2.84 -6.12
CA HIS A 183 12.09 -4.23 -6.15
C HIS A 183 10.69 -4.42 -6.73
N PHE A 184 9.76 -3.50 -6.41
CA PHE A 184 8.43 -3.48 -7.03
C PHE A 184 8.54 -3.34 -8.56
N LEU A 185 9.30 -2.34 -9.02
CA LEU A 185 9.53 -2.09 -10.45
C LEU A 185 10.24 -3.25 -11.15
N ASN A 186 11.07 -3.99 -10.42
CA ASN A 186 11.81 -5.12 -10.97
C ASN A 186 11.00 -6.41 -11.13
N LYS A 187 9.77 -6.48 -10.63
CA LYS A 187 8.88 -7.62 -10.85
C LYS A 187 8.51 -7.77 -12.32
N THR A 188 8.55 -9.00 -12.82
CA THR A 188 8.26 -9.32 -14.22
C THR A 188 6.89 -8.82 -14.66
N GLU A 189 5.87 -8.98 -13.81
CA GLU A 189 4.49 -8.57 -14.10
C GLU A 189 4.39 -7.04 -14.19
N VAL A 190 5.09 -6.33 -13.30
CA VAL A 190 5.13 -4.86 -13.28
C VAL A 190 5.82 -4.31 -14.52
N LYS A 191 6.97 -4.88 -14.91
CA LYS A 191 7.68 -4.50 -16.14
C LYS A 191 6.82 -4.70 -17.38
N LYS A 192 6.16 -5.87 -17.49
CA LYS A 192 5.30 -6.21 -18.61
C LYS A 192 4.13 -5.24 -18.72
N ALA A 193 3.43 -4.99 -17.61
CA ALA A 193 2.28 -4.08 -17.61
C ALA A 193 2.68 -2.64 -17.98
N LEU A 194 3.84 -2.17 -17.50
CA LEU A 194 4.35 -0.84 -17.87
C LEU A 194 4.74 -0.75 -19.37
N LEU A 195 5.35 -1.80 -19.93
CA LEU A 195 5.65 -1.89 -21.35
C LEU A 195 4.39 -1.98 -22.23
N GLU A 196 3.40 -2.73 -21.79
CA GLU A 196 2.09 -2.82 -22.46
C GLU A 196 1.40 -1.45 -22.45
N PHE A 197 1.44 -0.73 -21.32
CA PHE A 197 0.95 0.64 -21.24
C PHE A 197 1.69 1.57 -22.21
N TYR A 198 3.02 1.52 -22.27
CA TYR A 198 3.79 2.26 -23.27
C TYR A 198 3.43 1.88 -24.70
N SER A 199 3.21 0.59 -24.97
CA SER A 199 2.77 0.12 -26.29
C SER A 199 1.43 0.72 -26.69
N VAL A 200 0.51 0.94 -25.75
CA VAL A 200 -0.77 1.59 -26.02
C VAL A 200 -0.56 3.07 -26.34
N ILE A 201 0.16 3.81 -25.49
CA ILE A 201 0.28 5.28 -25.65
C ILE A 201 1.24 5.70 -26.77
N TYR A 202 2.07 4.80 -27.29
CA TYR A 202 2.97 5.06 -28.42
C TYR A 202 2.61 4.25 -29.67
N ASP A 203 1.40 3.68 -29.74
CA ASP A 203 0.93 2.87 -30.88
C ASP A 203 1.98 1.82 -31.32
N LYS A 204 2.44 1.05 -30.33
CA LYS A 204 3.47 -0.02 -30.43
C LYS A 204 4.88 0.45 -30.79
N ASN A 205 5.08 1.73 -31.11
CA ASN A 205 6.38 2.31 -31.44
C ASN A 205 7.01 2.95 -30.19
N ILE A 206 7.34 2.12 -29.20
CA ILE A 206 7.94 2.59 -27.93
C ILE A 206 9.28 3.29 -28.22
N PRO A 207 9.47 4.56 -27.82
CA PRO A 207 10.75 5.25 -27.98
C PRO A 207 11.91 4.56 -27.28
N SER A 208 13.08 4.51 -27.92
CA SER A 208 14.24 3.77 -27.38
C SER A 208 14.74 4.31 -26.03
N PHE A 209 14.58 5.62 -25.75
CA PHE A 209 14.97 6.20 -24.47
C PHE A 209 14.20 5.57 -23.29
N ILE A 210 12.98 5.08 -23.50
CA ILE A 210 12.19 4.35 -22.50
C ILE A 210 12.85 3.00 -22.24
N THR A 211 13.08 2.20 -23.28
CA THR A 211 13.67 0.85 -23.13
C THR A 211 15.11 0.89 -22.63
N GLU A 212 15.85 1.95 -22.95
CA GLU A 212 17.24 2.18 -22.51
C GLU A 212 17.32 2.91 -21.16
N ASN A 213 16.18 3.27 -20.55
CA ASN A 213 16.09 4.03 -19.30
C ASN A 213 16.90 5.34 -19.29
N LYS A 214 16.80 6.11 -20.38
CA LYS A 214 17.43 7.42 -20.55
C LYS A 214 16.43 8.54 -20.32
N ASN A 215 16.94 9.75 -20.09
CA ASN A 215 16.10 10.94 -20.04
C ASN A 215 15.42 11.17 -21.39
N PRO A 216 14.14 11.59 -21.41
CA PRO A 216 13.46 11.88 -22.65
C PRO A 216 14.10 13.10 -23.35
N PRO A 217 14.12 13.13 -24.70
CA PRO A 217 14.54 14.30 -25.45
C PRO A 217 13.51 15.43 -25.34
N ALA A 218 13.84 16.60 -25.90
CA ALA A 218 12.87 17.71 -26.01
C ALA A 218 11.59 17.28 -26.75
N GLY A 219 10.44 17.83 -26.33
CA GLY A 219 9.12 17.48 -26.86
C GLY A 219 8.39 16.36 -26.08
N TYR A 220 8.90 16.03 -24.90
CA TYR A 220 8.26 15.13 -23.95
C TYR A 220 8.07 15.83 -22.61
N SER A 221 6.97 15.48 -21.95
CA SER A 221 6.62 15.90 -20.60
C SER A 221 6.30 14.65 -19.78
N PHE A 222 6.05 14.80 -18.49
CA PHE A 222 5.70 13.70 -17.60
C PHE A 222 4.24 13.79 -17.18
N SER A 223 3.58 12.64 -17.09
CA SER A 223 2.21 12.55 -16.58
C SER A 223 2.11 11.50 -15.50
N LYS A 224 1.28 11.78 -14.49
CA LYS A 224 1.04 10.84 -13.39
C LYS A 224 0.29 9.61 -13.87
N VAL A 225 0.76 8.46 -13.42
CA VAL A 225 0.19 7.14 -13.71
C VAL A 225 0.07 6.37 -12.42
N ASN A 226 -1.07 5.74 -12.24
CA ASN A 226 -1.24 4.64 -11.30
C ASN A 226 -0.60 3.38 -11.89
N LEU A 227 0.31 2.76 -11.15
CA LEU A 227 0.92 1.47 -11.43
C LEU A 227 0.62 0.53 -10.25
N PHE A 228 -0.39 -0.33 -10.41
CA PHE A 228 -0.88 -1.29 -9.41
C PHE A 228 -1.13 -0.68 -8.02
N GLY A 229 -1.74 0.51 -7.97
CA GLY A 229 -2.04 1.22 -6.72
C GLY A 229 -0.94 2.19 -6.28
N ASN A 230 0.14 2.34 -7.06
CA ASN A 230 1.25 3.22 -6.73
C ASN A 230 1.40 4.37 -7.74
N GLU A 231 1.90 5.52 -7.29
CA GLU A 231 2.15 6.67 -8.18
C GLU A 231 3.54 6.60 -8.83
N ILE A 232 3.57 6.74 -10.16
CA ILE A 232 4.77 7.02 -10.96
C ILE A 232 4.48 8.15 -11.95
N MET A 233 5.53 8.73 -12.52
CA MET A 233 5.41 9.66 -13.63
C MET A 233 6.02 9.09 -14.89
N VAL A 234 5.23 8.90 -15.93
CA VAL A 234 5.71 8.36 -17.21
C VAL A 234 5.97 9.50 -18.20
N PRO A 235 6.99 9.38 -19.07
CA PRO A 235 7.17 10.30 -20.18
C PRO A 235 6.02 10.11 -21.18
N VAL A 236 5.50 11.23 -21.67
CA VAL A 236 4.50 11.32 -22.74
C VAL A 236 4.94 12.37 -23.74
N LYS A 237 4.51 12.27 -25.00
CA LYS A 237 4.76 13.32 -25.97
C LYS A 237 3.96 14.56 -25.56
N SER A 238 4.58 15.73 -25.53
CA SER A 238 3.89 16.93 -25.07
C SER A 238 2.67 17.23 -25.95
N ASN A 239 1.56 17.61 -25.32
CA ASN A 239 0.25 17.89 -25.92
C ASN A 239 -0.45 16.70 -26.62
N SER A 240 0.06 15.47 -26.53
CA SER A 240 -0.54 14.35 -27.28
C SER A 240 -1.82 13.80 -26.66
N PHE A 241 -1.95 13.85 -25.33
CA PHE A 241 -3.07 13.24 -24.61
C PHE A 241 -3.70 14.13 -23.52
N SER A 242 -3.07 15.25 -23.15
CA SER A 242 -3.49 16.12 -22.04
C SER A 242 -4.95 16.57 -22.14
N THR A 243 -5.36 17.05 -23.31
CA THR A 243 -6.72 17.58 -23.48
C THR A 243 -7.78 16.46 -23.51
N GLU A 244 -7.51 15.37 -24.22
CA GLU A 244 -8.46 14.26 -24.40
C GLU A 244 -8.66 13.47 -23.11
N LEU A 245 -7.57 13.19 -22.39
CA LEU A 245 -7.58 12.39 -21.17
C LEU A 245 -7.68 13.24 -19.91
N GLY A 246 -7.65 14.58 -20.00
CA GLY A 246 -7.62 15.48 -18.86
C GLY A 246 -6.43 15.21 -17.93
N ILE A 247 -5.27 14.89 -18.50
CA ILE A 247 -4.05 14.58 -17.74
C ILE A 247 -3.14 15.80 -17.66
N SER A 248 -2.47 15.96 -16.52
CA SER A 248 -1.45 17.00 -16.35
C SER A 248 -0.15 16.58 -17.01
N GLU A 249 0.50 17.53 -17.69
CA GLU A 249 1.85 17.42 -18.22
C GLU A 249 2.79 18.26 -17.37
N ILE A 250 3.87 17.63 -16.89
CA ILE A 250 4.79 18.15 -15.88
C ILE A 250 6.20 18.10 -16.46
N ASP A 251 6.97 19.17 -16.31
CA ASP A 251 8.38 19.16 -16.71
C ASP A 251 9.22 18.27 -15.77
N ASP A 252 10.25 17.59 -16.27
CA ASP A 252 11.13 16.74 -15.43
C ASP A 252 11.67 17.51 -14.21
N ALA A 253 11.98 18.79 -14.39
CA ALA A 253 12.50 19.65 -13.32
C ALA A 253 11.50 19.87 -12.18
N ALA A 254 10.19 19.83 -12.46
CA ALA A 254 9.14 19.96 -11.45
C ALA A 254 8.89 18.64 -10.69
N VAL A 255 9.28 17.51 -11.29
CA VAL A 255 9.23 16.21 -10.60
C VAL A 255 10.24 16.18 -9.47
N THR A 256 9.75 16.16 -8.23
CA THR A 256 10.58 16.17 -7.03
C THR A 256 10.19 15.07 -6.04
N CYS A 257 11.12 14.72 -5.16
CA CYS A 257 10.90 13.75 -4.09
C CYS A 257 11.11 14.42 -2.74
N SER A 258 10.15 14.27 -1.83
CA SER A 258 10.23 14.83 -0.47
C SER A 258 10.18 13.72 0.58
N CYS A 259 11.01 13.87 1.61
CA CYS A 259 11.05 12.99 2.77
C CYS A 259 10.49 13.73 3.98
N SER A 260 9.46 13.19 4.65
CA SER A 260 8.92 13.85 5.86
C SER A 260 9.79 13.61 7.09
N SER A 261 10.46 12.46 7.18
CA SER A 261 11.40 12.13 8.27
C SER A 261 12.44 11.11 7.81
N GLY A 262 13.70 11.36 8.19
CA GLY A 262 14.88 10.59 7.74
C GLY A 262 15.55 11.18 6.51
N SER A 263 16.29 10.34 5.78
CA SER A 263 16.97 10.70 4.53
C SER A 263 16.85 9.55 3.52
N GLY A 264 17.08 9.84 2.24
CA GLY A 264 17.15 8.82 1.19
C GLY A 264 15.97 8.76 0.23
N CYS A 265 14.97 9.66 0.35
CA CYS A 265 13.92 9.81 -0.66
C CYS A 265 14.49 10.47 -1.93
N VAL A 266 14.85 9.67 -2.93
CA VAL A 266 15.60 10.14 -4.11
C VAL A 266 14.81 9.88 -5.38
N LYS A 267 14.78 10.90 -6.27
CA LYS A 267 14.22 10.77 -7.61
C LYS A 267 15.09 9.82 -8.44
N LYS A 268 14.50 8.71 -8.88
CA LYS A 268 15.13 7.72 -9.75
C LYS A 268 14.36 7.58 -11.06
N SER A 269 14.91 6.79 -11.97
CA SER A 269 14.28 6.50 -13.25
C SER A 269 14.29 5.00 -13.54
N PHE A 270 13.16 4.51 -14.04
CA PHE A 270 12.99 3.13 -14.47
C PHE A 270 12.17 3.11 -15.75
N MET A 271 12.77 2.60 -16.83
CA MET A 271 12.16 2.59 -18.16
C MET A 271 11.63 3.97 -18.56
N GLY A 272 12.43 5.01 -18.34
CA GLY A 272 12.06 6.41 -18.61
C GLY A 272 11.08 7.03 -17.59
N ALA A 273 10.33 6.22 -16.82
CA ALA A 273 9.43 6.72 -15.79
C ALA A 273 10.22 7.25 -14.58
N LYS A 274 9.74 8.33 -13.96
CA LYS A 274 10.25 8.90 -12.72
C LYS A 274 9.47 8.36 -11.53
N TYR A 275 10.19 8.08 -10.46
CA TYR A 275 9.63 7.64 -9.19
C TYR A 275 10.53 8.09 -8.03
N CYS A 276 10.00 8.02 -6.81
CA CYS A 276 10.77 8.27 -5.60
C CYS A 276 11.06 6.96 -4.87
N ASP A 277 12.34 6.62 -4.80
CA ASP A 277 12.83 5.52 -3.99
C ASP A 277 12.97 5.99 -2.55
N ALA A 278 12.28 5.32 -1.61
CA ALA A 278 12.29 5.71 -0.20
C ALA A 278 13.65 5.52 0.48
N GLY A 279 14.43 4.50 0.10
CA GLY A 279 15.61 4.10 0.89
C GLY A 279 15.30 3.94 2.39
N SER A 280 15.93 4.77 3.22
CA SER A 280 15.71 4.86 4.68
C SER A 280 14.67 5.90 5.12
N CYS A 281 14.08 6.65 4.19
CA CYS A 281 13.03 7.61 4.49
C CYS A 281 11.78 6.90 4.97
N THR A 282 11.13 7.41 6.03
CA THR A 282 9.90 6.80 6.57
C THR A 282 8.67 7.13 5.73
N LYS A 283 8.63 8.30 5.07
CA LYS A 283 7.59 8.64 4.11
C LYS A 283 8.18 9.45 2.97
N CYS A 284 8.26 8.79 1.82
CA CYS A 284 8.81 9.36 0.61
C CYS A 284 7.67 9.69 -0.35
N THR A 285 7.58 10.95 -0.79
CA THR A 285 6.48 11.44 -1.61
C THR A 285 6.99 11.97 -2.94
N LEU A 286 6.38 11.49 -4.03
CA LEU A 286 6.53 12.04 -5.37
C LEU A 286 5.63 13.27 -5.52
N ASN A 287 6.23 14.41 -5.91
CA ASN A 287 5.53 15.68 -6.10
C ASN A 287 5.69 16.17 -7.55
N ASP A 288 4.72 16.98 -7.97
CA ASP A 288 4.59 17.67 -9.26
C ASP A 288 4.45 19.18 -9.08
#